data_AF-A0A2L1K2M0-F1
#
_entry.id   AF-A0A2L1K2M0-F1
#
_cell.length_a   1.000
_cell.length_b   1.000
_cell.length_c   1.000
_cell.angle_alpha   90.00
_cell.angle_beta   90.00
_cell.angle_gamma   90.00
#
_symmetry.space_group_name_H-M   'P 1'
#
loop_
_entity.id
_entity.type
_entity.pdbx_description
1 polymer ?
#
loop_
_entity_poly.entity_id
_entity_poly.type
_entity_poly.pdbx_seq_one_letter_code
_entity_poly.pdbx_strand_id
1 'polypeptide(L)'
;MMKYFDIKSLNSSISRIREGIITHEHRSGTAALGLSEVYFPVHRFHKTPEQIQEFTIKKPDISIEKYLEKDNSSVPHCFIEVKSLINSNFNKILDQLHDTLFVAIDDYGLMSGNFSAFMIGIKGTKIAFYVYYSFSSLLHDYGIKNYKWFIPLNYLIPEKNYMDYHSNLKGPIVEEAYLLYKKRIMFNTDAERLKNLGAESISSFEHPHILDMLNDLHKHDIHEMYSFMAKHTSNIIL
;
A
#
# COMPACT_ATOMS: atom_id res chain seq x y z
N MET A 1 13.20 15.02 -15.35
CA MET A 1 13.12 15.59 -13.98
C MET A 1 11.68 15.36 -13.48
N MET A 2 11.49 14.54 -12.45
CA MET A 2 10.15 14.11 -12.02
C MET A 2 9.53 15.18 -11.10
N LYS A 3 8.62 16.00 -11.66
CA LYS A 3 7.95 17.15 -11.00
C LYS A 3 7.45 16.92 -9.56
N TYR A 4 7.17 15.69 -9.17
CA TYR A 4 6.50 15.33 -7.91
C TYR A 4 7.46 15.19 -6.73
N PHE A 5 8.72 14.84 -7.00
CA PHE A 5 9.82 14.93 -6.04
C PHE A 5 10.53 16.29 -6.10
N ASP A 6 9.94 17.31 -6.74
CA ASP A 6 10.46 18.68 -6.75
C ASP A 6 9.67 19.61 -5.81
N ILE A 7 8.74 19.05 -5.03
CA ILE A 7 8.00 19.80 -4.01
C ILE A 7 8.95 20.05 -2.83
N LYS A 8 9.48 21.27 -2.78
CA LYS A 8 10.49 21.70 -1.82
C LYS A 8 10.10 21.40 -0.36
N SER A 9 8.82 21.55 0.00
CA SER A 9 8.31 21.25 1.34
C SER A 9 8.28 19.75 1.66
N LEU A 10 7.93 18.91 0.70
CA LEU A 10 7.93 17.45 0.84
C LEU A 10 9.35 16.92 0.97
N ASN A 11 10.25 17.34 0.08
CA ASN A 11 11.67 16.96 0.16
C ASN A 11 12.31 17.43 1.46
N SER A 12 12.02 18.66 1.89
CA SER A 12 12.50 19.18 3.17
C SER A 12 11.99 18.35 4.34
N SER A 13 10.72 17.92 4.30
CA SER A 13 10.14 17.05 5.34
C SER A 13 10.80 15.68 5.38
N ILE A 14 11.01 15.04 4.21
CA ILE A 14 11.68 13.73 4.11
C ILE A 14 13.15 13.84 4.56
N SER A 15 13.90 14.87 4.14
CA SER A 15 15.28 15.09 4.58
C SER A 15 15.38 15.29 6.09
N ARG A 16 14.45 16.05 6.68
CA ARG A 16 14.42 16.31 8.13
C ARG A 16 14.09 15.07 8.96
N ILE A 17 13.50 14.02 8.38
CA ILE A 17 13.34 12.73 9.08
C ILE A 17 14.71 12.17 9.48
N ARG A 18 15.76 12.38 8.67
CA ARG A 18 17.12 11.92 8.94
C ARG A 18 17.87 12.77 9.97
N GLU A 19 17.52 14.06 10.10
CA GLU A 19 18.26 15.03 10.92
C GLU A 19 17.95 14.94 12.44
N GLY A 20 16.93 14.18 12.86
CA GLY A 20 16.83 13.70 14.25
C GLY A 20 16.32 14.66 15.33
N ILE A 21 15.72 15.81 14.98
CA ILE A 21 15.46 16.88 15.97
C ILE A 21 14.05 16.81 16.62
N ILE A 22 13.11 16.00 16.09
CA ILE A 22 11.71 15.89 16.57
C ILE A 22 11.25 14.43 16.47
N THR A 23 10.28 14.01 17.30
CA THR A 23 9.61 12.70 17.20
C THR A 23 9.29 12.34 15.74
N HIS A 24 10.02 11.34 15.21
CA HIS A 24 10.07 11.03 13.78
C HIS A 24 8.71 10.66 13.15
N GLU A 25 7.72 10.33 13.97
CA GLU A 25 6.36 9.98 13.57
C GLU A 25 5.62 11.16 12.92
N HIS A 26 5.64 12.35 13.53
CA HIS A 26 4.98 13.54 12.95
C HIS A 26 5.56 13.93 11.59
N ARG A 27 6.87 13.77 11.41
CA ARG A 27 7.54 14.08 10.13
C ARG A 27 7.24 13.02 9.07
N SER A 28 7.22 11.74 9.46
CA SER A 28 6.80 10.65 8.57
C SER A 28 5.34 10.81 8.16
N GLY A 29 4.47 11.23 9.08
CA GLY A 29 3.07 11.55 8.81
C GLY A 29 2.92 12.77 7.89
N THR A 30 3.74 13.81 8.08
CA THR A 30 3.77 14.97 7.16
C THR A 30 4.19 14.55 5.75
N ALA A 31 5.21 13.69 5.63
CA ALA A 31 5.64 13.17 4.33
C ALA A 31 4.55 12.28 3.68
N ALA A 32 3.91 11.43 4.47
CA ALA A 32 2.79 10.59 4.03
C ALA A 32 1.62 11.45 3.51
N LEU A 33 1.22 12.47 4.27
CA LEU A 33 0.16 13.40 3.87
C LEU A 33 0.55 14.14 2.58
N GLY A 34 1.75 14.72 2.52
CA GLY A 34 2.22 15.42 1.33
C GLY A 34 2.28 14.53 0.08
N LEU A 35 2.73 13.29 0.20
CA LEU A 35 2.69 12.31 -0.90
C LEU A 35 1.24 12.00 -1.29
N SER A 36 0.36 11.78 -0.31
CA SER A 36 -1.05 11.49 -0.57
C SER A 36 -1.75 12.64 -1.29
N GLU A 37 -1.42 13.89 -0.97
CA GLU A 37 -1.98 15.07 -1.62
C GLU A 37 -1.59 15.19 -3.09
N VAL A 38 -0.36 14.79 -3.41
CA VAL A 38 0.20 14.88 -4.76
C VAL A 38 -0.38 13.80 -5.66
N TYR A 39 -0.46 12.56 -5.17
CA TYR A 39 -0.86 11.41 -5.97
C TYR A 39 -2.38 11.15 -5.95
N PHE A 40 -3.07 11.53 -4.88
CA PHE A 40 -4.52 11.36 -4.73
C PHE A 40 -5.20 12.74 -4.65
N PRO A 41 -5.51 13.34 -5.82
CA PRO A 41 -6.06 14.69 -5.86
C PRO A 41 -7.52 14.73 -5.37
N VAL A 42 -7.88 15.80 -4.67
CA VAL A 42 -9.14 15.95 -3.92
C VAL A 42 -10.42 15.85 -4.75
N HIS A 43 -10.34 16.10 -6.06
CA HIS A 43 -11.50 16.00 -6.95
C HIS A 43 -11.86 14.55 -7.31
N ARG A 44 -11.00 13.58 -6.98
CA ARG A 44 -11.23 12.14 -7.21
C ARG A 44 -11.20 11.33 -5.91
N PHE A 45 -10.52 11.84 -4.90
CA PHE A 45 -10.25 11.12 -3.67
C PHE A 45 -10.57 11.96 -2.44
N HIS A 46 -11.27 11.36 -1.49
CA HIS A 46 -11.43 11.88 -0.15
C HIS A 46 -10.32 11.28 0.72
N LYS A 47 -9.66 12.12 1.51
CA LYS A 47 -8.57 11.71 2.40
C LYS A 47 -8.96 12.07 3.81
N THR A 48 -8.97 11.10 4.70
CA THR A 48 -9.34 11.27 6.10
C THR A 48 -8.11 10.94 6.95
N PRO A 49 -7.47 11.95 7.57
CA PRO A 49 -6.53 11.70 8.65
C PRO A 49 -7.33 11.16 9.84
N GLU A 50 -7.08 9.93 10.25
CA GLU A 50 -7.78 9.35 11.41
C GLU A 50 -7.01 9.76 12.67
N GLN A 51 -7.14 11.03 13.06
CA GLN A 51 -6.62 11.48 14.34
C GLN A 51 -7.59 11.07 15.45
N ILE A 52 -7.07 10.28 16.40
CA ILE A 52 -7.64 9.90 17.70
C ILE A 52 -8.23 8.48 17.74
N GLN A 53 -7.56 7.63 18.53
CA GLN A 53 -8.03 6.33 18.97
C GLN A 53 -9.18 6.52 19.96
N GLU A 54 -10.41 6.19 19.56
CA GLU A 54 -11.33 5.64 20.55
C GLU A 54 -10.82 4.24 20.90
N PHE A 55 -10.71 3.95 22.20
CA PHE A 55 -9.94 2.87 22.83
C PHE A 55 -10.16 1.42 22.32
N THR A 56 -11.03 1.22 21.33
CA THR A 56 -11.51 -0.09 20.88
C THR A 56 -11.33 -0.34 19.38
N ILE A 57 -11.13 0.69 18.55
CA ILE A 57 -11.08 0.54 17.08
C ILE A 57 -9.77 1.12 16.54
N LYS A 58 -8.86 0.22 16.14
CA LYS A 58 -7.62 0.59 15.46
C LYS A 58 -7.92 1.04 14.03
N LYS A 59 -7.62 2.30 13.75
CA LYS A 59 -7.73 2.93 12.44
C LYS A 59 -6.34 3.16 11.82
N PRO A 60 -6.24 3.31 10.49
CA PRO A 60 -4.99 3.67 9.84
C PRO A 60 -4.73 5.16 10.03
N ASP A 61 -3.48 5.61 9.98
CA ASP A 61 -3.21 7.05 10.09
C ASP A 61 -3.90 7.90 9.01
N ILE A 62 -4.02 7.37 7.79
CA ILE A 62 -4.73 8.03 6.68
C ILE A 62 -5.56 7.00 5.91
N SER A 63 -6.86 7.28 5.77
CA SER A 63 -7.76 6.59 4.84
C SER A 63 -7.89 7.40 3.56
N ILE A 64 -7.79 6.73 2.41
CA ILE A 64 -8.05 7.31 1.09
C ILE A 64 -9.24 6.57 0.51
N GLU A 65 -10.31 7.31 0.29
CA GLU A 65 -11.50 6.85 -0.39
C GLU A 65 -11.56 7.42 -1.80
N LYS A 66 -12.04 6.62 -2.74
CA LYS A 66 -12.29 7.06 -4.11
C LYS A 66 -13.76 7.39 -4.28
N TYR A 67 -14.04 8.55 -4.85
CA TYR A 67 -15.40 8.91 -5.23
C TYR A 67 -15.79 8.20 -6.54
N LEU A 68 -16.92 7.49 -6.51
CA LEU A 68 -17.53 6.81 -7.64
C LEU A 68 -18.74 7.63 -8.11
N GLU A 69 -18.54 8.41 -9.18
CA GLU A 69 -19.60 9.27 -9.74
C GLU A 69 -20.87 8.50 -10.09
N LYS A 70 -20.73 7.27 -10.61
CA LYS A 70 -21.85 6.41 -11.02
C LYS A 70 -22.79 6.08 -9.86
N ASP A 71 -22.21 5.86 -8.68
CA ASP A 71 -22.92 5.36 -7.51
C ASP A 71 -23.10 6.45 -6.44
N ASN A 72 -22.66 7.69 -6.75
CA ASN A 72 -22.63 8.84 -5.86
C ASN A 72 -22.13 8.49 -4.44
N SER A 73 -21.08 7.69 -4.37
CA SER A 73 -20.55 7.13 -3.12
C SER A 73 -19.02 7.19 -3.09
N SER A 74 -18.46 7.15 -1.89
CA SER A 74 -17.03 7.01 -1.66
C SER A 74 -16.76 5.60 -1.16
N VAL A 75 -15.75 4.95 -1.72
CA VAL A 75 -15.34 3.60 -1.32
C VAL A 75 -13.88 3.59 -0.89
N PRO A 76 -13.51 2.76 0.11
CA PRO A 76 -12.11 2.59 0.48
C PRO A 76 -11.24 2.21 -0.71
N HIS A 77 -10.11 2.89 -0.85
CA HIS A 77 -9.20 2.70 -1.99
C HIS A 77 -7.78 2.40 -1.52
N CYS A 78 -7.29 3.15 -0.54
CA CYS A 78 -5.98 2.94 0.03
C CYS A 78 -5.95 3.30 1.51
N PHE A 79 -5.24 2.52 2.32
CA PHE A 79 -4.93 2.90 3.70
C PHE A 79 -3.43 3.12 3.84
N ILE A 80 -3.05 4.16 4.58
CA ILE A 80 -1.66 4.51 4.85
C ILE A 80 -1.44 4.43 6.35
N GLU A 81 -0.42 3.68 6.73
CA GLU A 81 0.01 3.53 8.11
C GLU A 81 1.46 3.98 8.25
N VAL A 82 1.71 4.78 9.27
CA VAL A 82 2.98 5.44 9.55
C VAL A 82 3.44 5.05 10.94
N LYS A 83 4.67 4.54 11.06
CA LYS A 83 5.28 4.31 12.36
C LYS A 83 6.55 5.12 12.55
N SER A 84 6.83 5.43 13.82
CA SER A 84 8.06 6.09 14.24
C SER A 84 9.30 5.25 13.91
N LEU A 85 10.48 5.87 13.83
CA LEU A 85 11.74 5.14 13.56
C LEU A 85 12.12 4.15 14.67
N ILE A 86 11.75 4.46 15.91
CA ILE A 86 12.22 3.78 17.13
C ILE A 86 11.20 2.71 17.54
N ASN A 87 11.66 1.49 17.85
CA ASN A 87 10.84 0.38 18.36
C ASN A 87 9.67 -0.09 17.47
N SER A 88 9.66 0.29 16.20
CA SER A 88 8.69 -0.18 15.19
C SER A 88 9.39 -0.92 14.05
N ASN A 89 8.64 -1.75 13.33
CA ASN A 89 9.10 -2.41 12.10
C ASN A 89 7.91 -2.53 11.12
N PHE A 90 8.19 -2.93 9.88
CA PHE A 90 7.15 -3.10 8.87
C PHE A 90 6.15 -4.21 9.21
N ASN A 91 6.54 -5.24 9.97
CA ASN A 91 5.59 -6.25 10.45
C ASN A 91 4.49 -5.62 11.32
N LYS A 92 4.84 -4.72 12.25
CA LYS A 92 3.85 -3.98 13.07
C LYS A 92 2.97 -3.04 12.25
N ILE A 93 3.52 -2.43 11.20
CA ILE A 93 2.74 -1.62 10.25
C ILE A 93 1.69 -2.49 9.55
N LEU A 94 2.12 -3.63 9.02
CA LEU A 94 1.23 -4.57 8.33
C LEU A 94 0.20 -5.18 9.29
N ASP A 95 0.55 -5.44 10.54
CA ASP A 95 -0.40 -5.90 11.56
C ASP A 95 -1.50 -4.86 11.79
N GLN A 96 -1.13 -3.58 11.92
CA GLN A 96 -2.09 -2.50 12.08
C GLN A 96 -2.97 -2.31 10.84
N LEU A 97 -2.39 -2.35 9.64
CA LEU A 97 -3.14 -2.26 8.38
C LEU A 97 -4.12 -3.42 8.21
N HIS A 98 -3.75 -4.62 8.67
CA HIS A 98 -4.63 -5.77 8.68
C HIS A 98 -5.79 -5.56 9.65
N ASP A 99 -5.52 -5.16 10.90
CA ASP A 99 -6.56 -4.88 11.89
C ASP A 99 -7.55 -3.82 11.37
N THR A 100 -7.03 -2.71 10.81
CA THR A 100 -7.80 -1.64 10.15
C THR A 100 -8.72 -2.17 9.07
N LEU A 101 -8.21 -3.06 8.22
CA LEU A 101 -8.95 -3.54 7.07
C LEU A 101 -10.19 -4.33 7.51
N PHE A 102 -10.06 -5.18 8.53
CA PHE A 102 -11.17 -5.91 9.13
C PHE A 102 -12.26 -5.00 9.65
N VAL A 103 -11.87 -3.97 10.41
CA VAL A 103 -12.81 -2.94 10.89
C VAL A 103 -13.51 -2.26 9.72
N ALA A 104 -12.77 -1.84 8.69
CA ALA A 104 -13.35 -1.16 7.55
C ALA A 104 -14.36 -2.07 6.83
N ILE A 105 -14.04 -3.33 6.56
CA ILE A 105 -14.98 -4.28 5.92
C ILE A 105 -16.29 -4.38 6.70
N ASP A 106 -16.21 -4.46 8.03
CA ASP A 106 -17.37 -4.53 8.91
C ASP A 106 -18.19 -3.23 8.84
N ASP A 107 -17.55 -2.07 8.95
CA ASP A 107 -18.18 -0.75 8.91
C ASP A 107 -18.85 -0.44 7.56
N TYR A 108 -18.24 -0.87 6.45
CA TYR A 108 -18.81 -0.71 5.10
C TYR A 108 -19.79 -1.85 4.72
N GLY A 109 -20.07 -2.79 5.64
CA GLY A 109 -21.05 -3.87 5.41
C GLY A 109 -20.63 -4.88 4.33
N LEU A 110 -19.33 -5.03 4.07
CA LEU A 110 -18.77 -5.83 2.97
C LEU A 110 -18.59 -7.32 3.30
N MET A 111 -19.26 -7.81 4.35
CA MET A 111 -19.08 -9.15 4.95
C MET A 111 -19.30 -10.34 3.99
N SER A 112 -19.94 -10.13 2.84
CA SER A 112 -20.21 -11.18 1.84
C SER A 112 -19.52 -10.98 0.49
N GLY A 113 -18.68 -9.94 0.34
CA GLY A 113 -18.10 -9.52 -0.93
C GLY A 113 -16.61 -9.87 -1.08
N ASN A 114 -16.19 -10.11 -2.32
CA ASN A 114 -14.78 -10.17 -2.66
C ASN A 114 -14.21 -8.74 -2.69
N PHE A 115 -13.48 -8.28 -1.69
CA PHE A 115 -12.89 -6.93 -1.73
C PHE A 115 -11.38 -6.94 -1.96
N SER A 116 -10.87 -5.81 -2.45
CA SER A 116 -9.44 -5.51 -2.55
C SER A 116 -9.18 -4.08 -2.09
N ALA A 117 -7.98 -3.82 -1.57
CA ALA A 117 -7.57 -2.48 -1.16
C ALA A 117 -6.06 -2.33 -1.31
N PHE A 118 -5.60 -1.12 -1.59
CA PHE A 118 -4.17 -0.83 -1.52
C PHE A 118 -3.75 -0.43 -0.11
N MET A 119 -2.47 -0.65 0.18
CA MET A 119 -1.88 -0.28 1.45
C MET A 119 -0.52 0.35 1.24
N ILE A 120 -0.20 1.35 2.06
CA ILE A 120 1.12 1.96 2.11
C ILE A 120 1.62 1.90 3.55
N GLY A 121 2.80 1.32 3.73
CA GLY A 121 3.52 1.37 4.99
C GLY A 121 4.65 2.37 4.93
N ILE A 122 4.75 3.28 5.91
CA ILE A 122 5.84 4.25 6.01
C ILE A 122 6.51 4.15 7.38
N LYS A 123 7.84 4.04 7.39
CA LYS A 123 8.66 4.08 8.60
C LYS A 123 9.86 4.99 8.37
N GLY A 124 9.80 6.20 8.91
CA GLY A 124 10.82 7.21 8.63
C GLY A 124 10.92 7.50 7.13
N THR A 125 12.09 7.24 6.53
CA THR A 125 12.29 7.44 5.08
C THR A 125 11.92 6.20 4.27
N LYS A 126 11.63 5.08 4.93
CA LYS A 126 11.28 3.83 4.26
C LYS A 126 9.81 3.79 3.92
N ILE A 127 9.50 3.26 2.73
CA ILE A 127 8.14 3.14 2.21
C ILE A 127 7.96 1.80 1.50
N ALA A 128 6.80 1.19 1.66
CA ALA A 128 6.44 -0.03 0.94
C ALA A 128 4.97 0.02 0.50
N PHE A 129 4.70 -0.59 -0.64
CA PHE A 129 3.38 -0.59 -1.27
C PHE A 129 2.86 -2.01 -1.41
N TYR A 130 1.62 -2.21 -0.99
CA TYR A 130 0.97 -3.51 -1.01
C TYR A 130 -0.40 -3.42 -1.64
N VAL A 131 -0.84 -4.56 -2.15
CA VAL A 131 -2.24 -4.84 -2.39
C VAL A 131 -2.71 -5.88 -1.37
N TYR A 132 -3.97 -5.81 -1.02
CA TYR A 132 -4.68 -6.85 -0.31
C TYR A 132 -5.81 -7.39 -1.20
N TYR A 133 -6.02 -8.70 -1.15
CA TYR A 133 -7.23 -9.33 -1.67
C TYR A 133 -7.87 -10.20 -0.60
N SER A 134 -9.20 -10.17 -0.50
CA SER A 134 -9.97 -11.04 0.39
C SER A 134 -9.73 -12.54 0.17
N PHE A 135 -9.51 -12.95 -1.09
CA PHE A 135 -9.17 -14.34 -1.42
C PHE A 135 -7.71 -14.70 -1.13
N SER A 136 -6.86 -13.72 -0.77
CA SER A 136 -5.43 -13.97 -0.60
C SER A 136 -5.10 -14.93 0.55
N SER A 137 -6.07 -15.22 1.42
CA SER A 137 -6.00 -16.28 2.43
C SER A 137 -5.73 -17.66 1.85
N LEU A 138 -6.22 -17.90 0.63
CA LEU A 138 -6.04 -19.16 -0.08
C LEU A 138 -4.64 -19.27 -0.71
N LEU A 139 -3.91 -18.16 -0.92
CA LEU A 139 -2.57 -18.17 -1.52
C LEU A 139 -1.56 -18.96 -0.69
N HIS A 140 -1.74 -18.98 0.63
CA HIS A 140 -0.89 -19.73 1.54
C HIS A 140 -0.95 -21.24 1.24
N ASP A 141 -2.14 -21.76 0.93
CA ASP A 141 -2.35 -23.17 0.62
C ASP A 141 -1.70 -23.59 -0.72
N TYR A 142 -1.41 -22.62 -1.59
CA TYR A 142 -0.67 -22.81 -2.84
C TYR A 142 0.83 -22.50 -2.71
N GLY A 143 1.35 -22.35 -1.49
CA GLY A 143 2.77 -22.11 -1.22
C GLY A 143 3.27 -20.73 -1.65
N ILE A 144 2.36 -19.78 -1.92
CA ILE A 144 2.74 -18.40 -2.22
C ILE A 144 2.95 -17.68 -0.90
N LYS A 145 4.20 -17.29 -0.65
CA LYS A 145 4.54 -16.42 0.48
C LYS A 145 3.68 -15.15 0.40
N ASN A 146 3.09 -14.77 1.52
CA ASN A 146 2.45 -13.49 1.74
C ASN A 146 2.57 -13.18 3.23
N TYR A 147 2.52 -11.90 3.61
CA TYR A 147 2.40 -11.54 5.02
C TYR A 147 0.97 -11.11 5.29
N LYS A 148 0.21 -11.90 6.06
CA LYS A 148 -1.21 -11.61 6.34
C LYS A 148 -1.98 -11.22 5.08
N TRP A 149 -1.74 -11.96 3.99
CA TRP A 149 -2.42 -11.81 2.70
C TRP A 149 -2.07 -10.53 1.90
N PHE A 150 -1.16 -9.71 2.42
CA PHE A 150 -0.55 -8.61 1.68
C PHE A 150 0.46 -9.12 0.66
N ILE A 151 0.38 -8.56 -0.54
CA ILE A 151 1.32 -8.82 -1.63
C ILE A 151 1.98 -7.48 -2.00
N PRO A 152 3.31 -7.37 -1.92
CA PRO A 152 3.99 -6.16 -2.40
C PRO A 152 3.69 -5.90 -3.87
N LEU A 153 3.49 -4.63 -4.25
CA LEU A 153 3.15 -4.28 -5.63
C LEU A 153 4.24 -4.67 -6.63
N ASN A 154 5.49 -4.65 -6.19
CA ASN A 154 6.67 -5.05 -6.97
C ASN A 154 7.02 -6.54 -6.83
N TYR A 155 6.08 -7.39 -6.42
CA TYR A 155 6.24 -8.83 -6.38
C TYR A 155 5.36 -9.51 -7.44
N LEU A 156 5.98 -10.33 -8.28
CA LEU A 156 5.31 -11.08 -9.33
C LEU A 156 4.91 -12.46 -8.81
N ILE A 157 3.62 -12.66 -8.55
CA ILE A 157 3.09 -14.01 -8.30
C ILE A 157 3.12 -14.79 -9.64
N PRO A 158 3.63 -16.04 -9.69
CA PRO A 158 3.67 -16.81 -10.94
C PRO A 158 2.29 -16.95 -11.60
N GLU A 159 2.23 -16.75 -12.92
CA GLU A 159 0.96 -16.81 -13.68
C GLU A 159 0.20 -18.12 -13.50
N LYS A 160 0.90 -19.26 -13.46
CA LYS A 160 0.28 -20.57 -13.23
C LYS A 160 -0.54 -20.59 -11.94
N ASN A 161 -0.07 -19.88 -10.90
CA ASN A 161 -0.79 -19.82 -9.66
C ASN A 161 -2.08 -19.04 -9.89
N TYR A 162 -2.06 -17.87 -10.57
CA TYR A 162 -3.26 -17.14 -10.99
C TYR A 162 -4.26 -17.98 -11.80
N MET A 163 -3.77 -18.85 -12.68
CA MET A 163 -4.58 -19.69 -13.57
C MET A 163 -5.15 -20.94 -12.89
N ASP A 164 -4.46 -21.53 -11.92
CA ASP A 164 -5.00 -22.62 -11.11
C ASP A 164 -6.21 -22.12 -10.28
N TYR A 165 -6.23 -20.83 -9.90
CA TYR A 165 -7.42 -20.19 -9.29
C TYR A 165 -8.63 -20.18 -10.25
N HIS A 166 -8.45 -20.06 -11.57
CA HIS A 166 -9.56 -20.08 -12.54
C HIS A 166 -10.34 -21.41 -12.55
N SER A 167 -9.73 -22.51 -12.09
CA SER A 167 -10.35 -23.84 -12.08
C SER A 167 -11.29 -24.07 -10.88
N ASN A 168 -10.97 -23.51 -9.69
CA ASN A 168 -11.69 -23.76 -8.44
C ASN A 168 -12.23 -22.50 -7.73
N LEU A 169 -11.73 -21.30 -8.06
CA LEU A 169 -12.15 -20.01 -7.50
C LEU A 169 -12.61 -19.10 -8.66
N LYS A 170 -13.91 -19.17 -8.95
CA LYS A 170 -14.52 -18.32 -9.97
C LYS A 170 -15.01 -17.01 -9.34
N GLY A 171 -14.69 -15.87 -9.95
CA GLY A 171 -15.29 -14.61 -9.58
C GLY A 171 -14.55 -13.39 -10.13
N PRO A 172 -15.20 -12.21 -10.14
CA PRO A 172 -14.62 -10.97 -10.68
C PRO A 172 -13.27 -10.58 -10.04
N ILE A 173 -12.98 -11.03 -8.81
CA ILE A 173 -11.77 -10.64 -8.08
C ILE A 173 -10.52 -11.37 -8.54
N VAL A 174 -10.66 -12.61 -9.01
CA VAL A 174 -9.55 -13.38 -9.56
C VAL A 174 -9.18 -12.82 -10.93
N GLU A 175 -10.19 -12.49 -11.74
CA GLU A 175 -10.00 -11.77 -13.01
C GLU A 175 -9.35 -10.41 -12.79
N GLU A 176 -9.80 -9.65 -11.79
CA GLU A 176 -9.19 -8.37 -11.44
C GLU A 176 -7.77 -8.50 -10.91
N ALA A 177 -7.49 -9.48 -10.05
CA ALA A 177 -6.14 -9.75 -9.59
C ALA A 177 -5.22 -10.14 -10.74
N TYR A 178 -5.71 -10.89 -11.72
CA TYR A 178 -4.99 -11.21 -12.95
C TYR A 178 -4.80 -10.00 -13.87
N LEU A 179 -5.80 -9.11 -13.97
CA LEU A 179 -5.69 -7.84 -14.70
C LEU A 179 -4.68 -6.91 -14.02
N LEU A 180 -4.68 -6.83 -12.69
CA LEU A 180 -3.70 -6.09 -11.90
C LEU A 180 -2.31 -6.72 -12.06
N TYR A 181 -2.19 -8.05 -12.06
CA TYR A 181 -0.95 -8.77 -12.38
C TYR A 181 -0.38 -8.35 -13.74
N LYS A 182 -1.18 -8.37 -14.81
CA LYS A 182 -0.74 -7.91 -16.15
C LYS A 182 -0.26 -6.46 -16.14
N LYS A 183 -0.89 -5.60 -15.35
CA LYS A 183 -0.51 -4.17 -15.25
C LYS A 183 0.69 -3.92 -14.34
N ARG A 184 1.01 -4.82 -13.39
CA ARG A 184 2.19 -4.74 -12.50
C ARG A 184 3.53 -4.99 -13.19
N ILE A 185 3.52 -5.47 -14.43
CA ILE A 185 4.73 -5.74 -15.24
C ILE A 185 5.57 -4.46 -15.44
N MET A 186 5.02 -3.28 -15.17
CA MET A 186 5.73 -2.00 -15.24
C MET A 186 6.72 -1.75 -14.09
N PHE A 187 6.68 -2.53 -13.01
CA PHE A 187 7.59 -2.34 -11.87
C PHE A 187 8.85 -3.19 -11.99
N ASN A 188 9.93 -2.73 -11.36
CA ASN A 188 11.08 -3.60 -11.13
C ASN A 188 10.69 -4.70 -10.13
N THR A 189 10.62 -5.94 -10.60
CA THR A 189 10.27 -7.14 -9.82
C THR A 189 11.48 -8.05 -9.58
N ASP A 190 12.65 -7.69 -10.09
CA ASP A 190 13.89 -8.47 -9.95
C ASP A 190 14.49 -8.24 -8.56
N ALA A 191 14.52 -9.31 -7.76
CA ALA A 191 14.99 -9.25 -6.38
C ALA A 191 16.48 -8.87 -6.26
N GLU A 192 17.34 -9.33 -7.16
CA GLU A 192 18.77 -8.99 -7.14
C GLU A 192 18.97 -7.52 -7.49
N ARG A 193 18.28 -7.04 -8.52
CA ARG A 193 18.32 -5.64 -8.91
C ARG A 193 17.82 -4.75 -7.78
N LEU A 194 16.65 -5.05 -7.19
CA LEU A 194 16.09 -4.27 -6.08
C LEU A 194 17.04 -4.24 -4.88
N LYS A 195 17.65 -5.38 -4.53
CA LYS A 195 18.67 -5.45 -3.47
C LYS A 195 19.89 -4.58 -3.79
N ASN A 196 20.36 -4.60 -5.04
CA ASN A 196 21.48 -3.78 -5.50
C ASN A 196 21.16 -2.28 -5.48
N LEU A 197 19.88 -1.90 -5.64
CA LEU A 197 19.43 -0.51 -5.47
C LEU A 197 19.31 -0.10 -3.99
N GLY A 198 19.38 -1.05 -3.05
CA GLY A 198 19.29 -0.82 -1.62
C GLY A 198 17.89 -1.01 -1.03
N ALA A 199 17.00 -1.74 -1.72
CA ALA A 199 15.70 -2.12 -1.18
C ALA A 199 15.84 -3.17 -0.07
N GLU A 200 14.98 -3.08 0.93
CA GLU A 200 14.95 -3.97 2.09
C GLU A 200 13.73 -4.92 2.03
N SER A 201 13.76 -5.98 2.83
CA SER A 201 12.67 -6.95 2.97
C SER A 201 12.28 -7.11 4.44
N ILE A 202 11.14 -7.74 4.69
CA ILE A 202 10.73 -8.15 6.04
C ILE A 202 11.07 -9.63 6.25
N SER A 203 11.27 -10.02 7.50
CA SER A 203 11.64 -11.41 7.85
C SER A 203 10.63 -12.45 7.37
N SER A 204 9.36 -12.07 7.27
CA SER A 204 8.26 -12.92 6.82
C SER A 204 8.07 -12.95 5.30
N PHE A 205 8.76 -12.08 4.55
CA PHE A 205 8.66 -11.98 3.10
C PHE A 205 9.97 -11.49 2.51
N GLU A 206 10.80 -12.45 2.06
CA GLU A 206 12.22 -12.23 1.72
C GLU A 206 12.47 -11.49 0.39
N HIS A 207 11.42 -11.16 -0.36
CA HIS A 207 11.53 -10.32 -1.55
C HIS A 207 11.78 -8.86 -1.17
N PRO A 208 12.78 -8.16 -1.74
CA PRO A 208 12.99 -6.73 -1.47
C PRO A 208 11.82 -5.88 -1.98
N HIS A 209 11.20 -5.10 -1.10
CA HIS A 209 10.03 -4.26 -1.43
C HIS A 209 9.92 -2.99 -0.60
N ILE A 210 10.77 -2.84 0.42
CA ILE A 210 10.86 -1.62 1.21
C ILE A 210 11.87 -0.70 0.52
N LEU A 211 11.34 0.37 -0.07
CA LEU A 211 12.10 1.40 -0.75
C LEU A 211 12.45 2.54 0.21
N ASP A 212 13.37 3.40 -0.20
CA ASP A 212 13.85 4.55 0.58
C ASP A 212 13.57 5.84 -0.19
N MET A 213 12.75 6.71 0.40
CA MET A 213 12.35 7.99 -0.18
C MET A 213 13.54 8.95 -0.37
N LEU A 214 14.65 8.75 0.35
CA LEU A 214 15.87 9.53 0.18
C LEU A 214 16.82 8.98 -0.89
N ASN A 215 16.61 7.73 -1.34
CA ASN A 215 17.44 7.14 -2.37
C ASN A 215 16.92 7.54 -3.75
N ASP A 216 17.70 8.33 -4.50
CA ASP A 216 17.35 8.78 -5.84
C ASP A 216 17.05 7.62 -6.80
N LEU A 217 17.70 6.48 -6.60
CA LEU A 217 17.48 5.28 -7.41
C LEU A 217 16.09 4.66 -7.18
N HIS A 218 15.48 4.89 -6.02
CA HIS A 218 14.14 4.39 -5.70
C HIS A 218 13.01 5.33 -6.13
N LYS A 219 13.31 6.60 -6.44
CA LYS A 219 12.27 7.61 -6.73
C LYS A 219 11.37 7.23 -7.90
N HIS A 220 11.94 6.63 -8.95
CA HIS A 220 11.17 6.19 -10.10
C HIS A 220 10.19 5.07 -9.71
N ASP A 221 10.67 4.03 -9.02
CA ASP A 221 9.83 2.92 -8.56
C ASP A 221 8.72 3.40 -7.61
N ILE A 222 9.04 4.30 -6.66
CA ILE A 222 8.05 4.91 -5.75
C ILE A 222 6.98 5.68 -6.53
N HIS A 223 7.39 6.47 -7.53
CA HIS A 223 6.45 7.23 -8.36
C HIS A 223 5.52 6.34 -9.17
N GLU A 224 6.07 5.30 -9.81
CA GLU A 224 5.27 4.38 -10.62
C GLU A 224 4.26 3.63 -9.75
N MET A 225 4.63 3.19 -8.54
CA MET A 225 3.71 2.51 -7.62
C MET A 225 2.59 3.43 -7.13
N TYR A 226 2.90 4.65 -6.71
CA TYR A 226 1.87 5.64 -6.35
C TYR A 226 0.94 5.95 -7.53
N SER A 227 1.52 6.17 -8.71
CA SER A 227 0.76 6.49 -9.93
C SER A 227 -0.14 5.35 -10.35
N PHE A 228 0.33 4.10 -10.21
CA PHE A 228 -0.46 2.91 -10.43
C PHE A 228 -1.65 2.88 -9.47
N MET A 229 -1.42 3.07 -8.17
CA MET A 229 -2.49 3.09 -7.17
C MET A 229 -3.50 4.20 -7.42
N ALA A 230 -3.07 5.39 -7.85
CA ALA A 230 -3.99 6.49 -8.17
C ALA A 230 -4.81 6.25 -9.45
N LYS A 231 -4.23 5.56 -10.44
CA LYS A 231 -4.89 5.28 -11.73
C LYS A 231 -5.81 4.07 -11.67
N HIS A 232 -5.42 3.05 -10.91
CA HIS A 232 -6.17 1.81 -10.81
C HIS A 232 -7.00 1.83 -9.56
N THR A 233 -8.31 1.78 -9.73
CA THR A 233 -9.21 1.44 -8.63
C THR A 233 -8.81 0.08 -8.11
N SER A 234 -8.62 -0.06 -6.80
CA SER A 234 -8.95 -1.34 -6.19
C SER A 234 -10.46 -1.43 -6.36
N ASN A 235 -10.99 -2.22 -7.31
CA ASN A 235 -12.41 -2.47 -7.20
C ASN A 235 -12.55 -3.31 -5.92
N ILE A 236 -13.17 -2.70 -4.93
CA ILE A 236 -14.01 -3.46 -4.03
C ILE A 236 -15.05 -4.07 -4.97
N ILE A 237 -15.02 -5.39 -5.17
CA ILE A 237 -16.14 -6.03 -5.84
C ILE A 237 -17.25 -6.04 -4.81
N LEU A 238 -18.11 -5.02 -4.95
CA LEU A 238 -19.48 -5.04 -4.47
C LEU A 238 -20.22 -6.17 -5.18
#